data_AF-A0A6J4G0Z5-F1
#
_entry.id   AF-A0A6J4G0Z5-F1
#
_cell.length_a   1.000
_cell.length_b   1.000
_cell.length_c   1.000
_cell.angle_alpha   90.00
_cell.angle_beta   90.00
_cell.angle_gamma   90.00
#
_symmetry.space_group_name_H-M   'P 1'
#
loop_
_entity.id
_entity.type
_entity.pdbx_description
1 polymer ?
#
loop_
_entity_poly.entity_id
_entity_poly.type
_entity_poly.pdbx_seq_one_letter_code
_entity_poly.pdbx_strand_id
1 'polypeptide(L)'
;MVRDLGLALAAGLLSAVLFLSLAKGLAAGILLSYVAPLPLLMTGLALGSAAAFAAVAAGAAAVVAAADIASLLPFAVVAGLPALVVSSRALLWREAADGSREWYPPGLVLAWLAALGALLVVAGAILVPSHPEGVRGWIADTVGRMLEAFAPDVPAEARRQAVEWWTPLFPAMVVSSWLAMAVINAAAAQGLLVRLGRNRRPSPAYRQLWLPDWLAVLAAAAGMVSFAGGDAGYVAQSVFVVTLVPFGFLGLAAIHGWTAGRANARLILAAVYAILVLAFGWAALAVVGLGLARYVTTRFRRPDSGGGMEG
;
A
#
# COMPACT_ATOMS: atom_id res chain seq x y z
N MET A 1 21.56 -0.30 -21.94
CA MET A 1 20.31 -0.62 -22.67
C MET A 1 20.00 -2.10 -22.73
N VAL A 2 20.71 -2.95 -23.49
CA VAL A 2 20.35 -4.39 -23.62
C VAL A 2 20.40 -5.13 -22.27
N ARG A 3 21.44 -4.89 -21.46
CA ARG A 3 21.57 -5.47 -20.12
C ARG A 3 20.43 -5.03 -19.17
N ASP A 4 20.04 -3.77 -19.24
CA ASP A 4 19.02 -3.19 -18.36
C ASP A 4 17.64 -3.73 -18.74
N LEU A 5 17.39 -3.93 -20.04
CA LEU A 5 16.19 -4.60 -20.53
C LEU A 5 16.14 -6.06 -20.07
N GLY A 6 17.24 -6.81 -20.19
CA GLY A 6 17.31 -8.20 -19.72
C GLY A 6 16.99 -8.35 -18.23
N LEU A 7 17.50 -7.45 -17.39
CA LEU A 7 17.17 -7.41 -15.96
C LEU A 7 15.69 -7.09 -15.71
N ALA A 8 15.12 -6.14 -16.46
CA ALA A 8 13.71 -5.81 -16.35
C ALA A 8 12.81 -6.99 -16.72
N LEU A 9 13.12 -7.69 -17.81
CA LEU A 9 12.39 -8.90 -18.22
C LEU A 9 12.48 -9.99 -17.16
N ALA A 10 13.68 -10.27 -16.64
CA ALA A 10 13.89 -11.28 -15.59
C ALA A 10 13.11 -10.96 -14.30
N ALA A 11 13.09 -9.68 -13.89
CA ALA A 11 12.31 -9.23 -12.74
C ALA A 11 10.79 -9.37 -12.98
N GLY A 12 10.32 -9.07 -14.19
CA GLY A 12 8.94 -9.30 -14.61
C GLY A 12 8.53 -10.76 -14.49
N LEU A 13 9.35 -11.67 -15.02
CA LEU A 13 9.13 -13.11 -14.93
C LEU A 13 9.14 -13.60 -13.48
N LEU A 14 10.10 -13.15 -12.66
CA LEU A 14 10.14 -13.50 -11.24
C LEU A 14 8.90 -13.01 -10.50
N SER A 15 8.46 -11.78 -10.76
CA SER A 15 7.22 -11.22 -10.19
C SER A 15 5.99 -12.04 -10.59
N ALA A 16 5.91 -12.48 -11.85
CA ALA A 16 4.83 -13.34 -12.32
C ALA A 16 4.80 -14.70 -11.59
N VAL A 17 5.96 -15.32 -11.39
CA VAL A 17 6.07 -16.58 -10.63
C VAL A 17 5.62 -16.39 -9.18
N LEU A 18 6.07 -15.31 -8.53
CA LEU A 18 5.66 -14.97 -7.16
C LEU A 18 4.17 -14.69 -7.07
N PHE A 19 3.58 -14.03 -8.06
CA PHE A 19 2.13 -13.78 -8.09
C PHE A 19 1.33 -15.08 -8.23
N LEU A 20 1.74 -15.95 -9.15
CA LEU A 20 1.05 -17.21 -9.45
C LEU A 20 1.23 -18.29 -8.36
N SER A 21 2.16 -18.12 -7.42
CA SER A 21 2.40 -19.09 -6.34
C SER A 21 1.15 -19.39 -5.51
N LEU A 22 0.28 -18.39 -5.35
CA LEU A 22 -0.99 -18.53 -4.63
C LEU A 22 -1.96 -19.45 -5.39
N ALA A 23 -2.16 -19.18 -6.68
CA ALA A 23 -3.06 -19.96 -7.52
C ALA A 23 -2.60 -21.41 -7.70
N LYS A 24 -1.29 -21.67 -7.59
CA LYS A 24 -0.71 -23.02 -7.69
C LYS A 24 -0.71 -23.79 -6.35
N GLY A 25 -1.30 -23.23 -5.29
CA GLY A 25 -1.46 -23.93 -4.01
C GLY A 25 -0.16 -24.23 -3.27
N LEU A 26 0.91 -23.46 -3.53
CA LEU A 26 2.17 -23.63 -2.81
C LEU A 26 1.94 -23.33 -1.32
N ALA A 27 2.60 -24.09 -0.43
CA ALA A 27 2.43 -23.95 1.02
C ALA A 27 2.67 -22.52 1.54
N ALA A 28 3.58 -21.78 0.89
CA ALA A 28 3.86 -20.36 1.17
C ALA A 28 3.25 -19.40 0.13
N GLY A 29 2.28 -19.85 -0.67
CA GLY A 29 1.77 -19.15 -1.85
C GLY A 29 1.21 -17.77 -1.55
N ILE A 30 0.51 -17.59 -0.43
CA ILE A 30 0.02 -16.28 0.03
C ILE A 30 1.20 -15.35 0.32
N LEU A 31 2.17 -15.80 1.13
CA LEU A 31 3.33 -14.98 1.52
C LEU A 31 4.17 -14.59 0.30
N LEU A 32 4.40 -15.52 -0.62
CA LEU A 32 5.14 -15.28 -1.87
C LEU A 32 4.41 -14.27 -2.77
N SER A 33 3.08 -14.38 -2.88
CA SER A 33 2.29 -13.42 -3.67
C SER A 33 2.34 -11.99 -3.13
N TYR A 34 2.45 -11.82 -1.80
CA TYR A 34 2.62 -10.51 -1.16
C TYR A 34 3.98 -9.86 -1.46
N VAL A 35 4.96 -10.64 -1.92
CA VAL A 35 6.31 -10.16 -2.31
C VAL A 35 6.43 -9.99 -3.83
N ALA A 36 5.39 -10.33 -4.61
CA ALA A 36 5.37 -10.15 -6.05
C ALA A 36 5.71 -8.72 -6.54
N PRO A 37 5.35 -7.62 -5.85
CA PRO A 37 5.76 -6.28 -6.28
C PRO A 37 7.28 -6.02 -6.14
N LEU A 38 7.98 -6.75 -5.27
CA LEU A 38 9.38 -6.48 -4.90
C LEU A 38 10.35 -6.45 -6.10
N PRO A 39 10.38 -7.45 -7.01
CA PRO A 39 11.31 -7.45 -8.14
C PRO A 39 11.04 -6.29 -9.12
N LEU A 40 9.76 -5.94 -9.30
CA LEU A 40 9.34 -4.83 -10.16
C LEU A 40 9.79 -3.49 -9.58
N LEU A 41 9.59 -3.29 -8.26
CA LEU A 41 10.02 -2.12 -7.53
C LEU A 41 11.54 -1.97 -7.52
N MET A 42 12.28 -3.06 -7.30
CA MET A 42 13.74 -3.05 -7.34
C MET A 42 14.24 -2.63 -8.72
N THR A 43 13.71 -3.21 -9.79
CA THR A 43 14.04 -2.83 -11.17
C THR A 43 13.71 -1.37 -11.42
N GLY A 44 12.53 -0.91 -11.02
CA GLY A 44 12.11 0.45 -11.26
C GLY A 44 12.94 1.49 -10.51
N LEU A 45 13.24 1.25 -9.24
CA LEU A 45 14.08 2.14 -8.43
C LEU A 45 15.56 2.12 -8.86
N ALA A 46 16.07 0.97 -9.31
CA ALA A 46 17.47 0.81 -9.73
C ALA A 46 17.74 1.21 -11.18
N LEU A 47 16.79 0.99 -12.10
CA LEU A 47 16.95 1.12 -13.56
C LEU A 47 16.03 2.18 -14.20
N GLY A 48 14.99 2.62 -13.50
CA GLY A 48 14.17 3.78 -13.83
C GLY A 48 12.72 3.40 -14.15
N SER A 49 11.84 4.39 -14.29
CA SER A 49 10.41 4.16 -14.57
C SER A 49 10.17 3.39 -15.87
N ALA A 50 10.96 3.63 -16.92
CA ALA A 50 10.88 2.88 -18.17
C ALA A 50 11.21 1.38 -17.99
N ALA A 51 12.21 1.06 -17.16
CA ALA A 51 12.54 -0.32 -16.82
C ALA A 51 11.46 -0.97 -15.94
N ALA A 52 10.85 -0.20 -15.03
CA ALA A 52 9.68 -0.66 -14.28
C ALA A 52 8.55 -1.06 -15.23
N PHE A 53 8.23 -0.22 -16.22
CA PHE A 53 7.20 -0.50 -17.22
C PHE A 53 7.52 -1.76 -18.03
N ALA A 54 8.75 -1.90 -18.51
CA ALA A 54 9.18 -3.11 -19.22
C ALA A 54 9.03 -4.38 -18.36
N ALA A 55 9.39 -4.30 -17.07
CA ALA A 55 9.22 -5.41 -16.13
C ALA A 55 7.75 -5.75 -15.88
N VAL A 56 6.89 -4.75 -15.68
CA VAL A 56 5.44 -4.96 -15.52
C VAL A 56 4.85 -5.59 -16.76
N ALA A 57 5.20 -5.10 -17.96
CA ALA A 57 4.72 -5.64 -19.22
C ALA A 57 5.15 -7.10 -19.42
N ALA A 58 6.41 -7.43 -19.11
CA ALA A 58 6.92 -8.79 -19.18
C ALA A 58 6.23 -9.73 -18.19
N GLY A 59 6.05 -9.29 -16.94
CA GLY A 59 5.33 -10.06 -15.92
C GLY A 59 3.86 -10.27 -16.29
N ALA A 60 3.19 -9.23 -16.82
CA ALA A 60 1.82 -9.31 -17.29
C ALA A 60 1.66 -10.34 -18.42
N ALA A 61 2.54 -10.29 -19.43
CA ALA A 61 2.55 -11.26 -20.51
C ALA A 61 2.77 -12.70 -20.00
N ALA A 62 3.68 -12.87 -19.03
CA ALA A 62 3.95 -14.17 -18.44
C ALA A 62 2.77 -14.71 -17.61
N VAL A 63 2.08 -13.85 -16.83
CA VAL A 63 0.88 -14.24 -16.08
C VAL A 63 -0.23 -14.67 -17.04
N VAL A 64 -0.47 -13.92 -18.12
CA VAL A 64 -1.48 -14.27 -19.13
C VAL A 64 -1.14 -15.59 -19.81
N ALA A 65 0.14 -15.80 -20.16
CA ALA A 65 0.59 -17.03 -20.80
C ALA A 65 0.50 -18.27 -19.90
N ALA A 66 0.71 -18.12 -18.58
CA ALA A 66 0.78 -19.23 -17.63
C ALA A 66 -0.54 -19.50 -16.87
N ALA A 67 -1.48 -18.56 -16.89
CA ALA A 67 -2.80 -18.68 -16.30
C ALA A 67 -3.88 -18.34 -17.35
N ASP A 68 -4.33 -17.09 -17.40
CA ASP A 68 -5.36 -16.62 -18.31
C ASP A 68 -5.37 -15.09 -18.41
N ILE A 69 -6.16 -14.56 -19.35
CA ILE A 69 -6.32 -13.11 -19.53
C ILE A 69 -7.01 -12.43 -18.34
N ALA A 70 -7.83 -13.15 -17.57
CA ALA A 70 -8.52 -12.59 -16.40
C ALA A 70 -7.53 -12.27 -15.26
N SER A 71 -6.41 -12.99 -15.20
CA SER A 71 -5.31 -12.78 -14.25
C SER A 71 -4.47 -11.53 -14.53
N LEU A 72 -4.61 -10.92 -15.72
CA LEU A 72 -3.90 -9.69 -16.11
C LEU A 72 -4.21 -8.54 -15.16
N LEU A 73 -5.50 -8.27 -14.91
CA LEU A 73 -5.92 -7.13 -14.10
C LEU A 73 -5.49 -7.28 -12.63
N PRO A 74 -5.72 -8.43 -11.95
CA PRO A 74 -5.18 -8.68 -10.62
C PRO A 74 -3.65 -8.49 -10.53
N PHE A 75 -2.87 -9.03 -11.48
CA PHE A 75 -1.42 -8.84 -11.47
C PHE A 75 -1.03 -7.36 -11.64
N ALA A 76 -1.65 -6.69 -12.61
CA ALA A 76 -1.41 -5.28 -12.88
C ALA A 76 -1.73 -4.42 -11.65
N VAL A 77 -2.82 -4.69 -10.93
CA VAL A 77 -3.24 -3.93 -9.74
C VAL A 77 -2.36 -4.27 -8.53
N VAL A 78 -2.13 -5.55 -8.26
CA VAL A 78 -1.44 -6.00 -7.04
C VAL A 78 0.06 -5.73 -7.12
N ALA A 79 0.70 -6.04 -8.24
CA ALA A 79 2.15 -5.93 -8.40
C ALA A 79 2.58 -4.74 -9.26
N GLY A 80 1.91 -4.54 -10.40
CA GLY A 80 2.32 -3.54 -11.39
C GLY A 80 2.13 -2.10 -10.93
N LEU A 81 0.93 -1.76 -10.44
CA LEU A 81 0.55 -0.40 -10.06
C LEU A 81 1.46 0.19 -8.96
N PRO A 82 1.74 -0.51 -7.84
CA PRO A 82 2.70 -0.03 -6.86
C PRO A 82 4.07 0.26 -7.47
N ALA A 83 4.58 -0.65 -8.31
CA ALA A 83 5.88 -0.51 -8.94
C ALA A 83 5.96 0.72 -9.85
N LEU A 84 4.93 0.96 -10.66
CA LEU A 84 4.87 2.10 -11.57
C LEU A 84 4.72 3.43 -10.82
N VAL A 85 3.84 3.51 -9.82
CA VAL A 85 3.65 4.74 -9.03
C VAL A 85 4.90 5.08 -8.22
N VAL A 86 5.45 4.11 -7.48
CA VAL A 86 6.64 4.36 -6.66
C VAL A 86 7.83 4.72 -7.53
N SER A 87 8.10 3.97 -8.60
CA SER A 87 9.28 4.24 -9.44
C SER A 87 9.17 5.55 -10.22
N SER A 88 7.96 5.93 -10.66
CA SER A 88 7.76 7.19 -11.36
C SER A 88 7.84 8.40 -10.44
N ARG A 89 7.32 8.32 -9.20
CA ARG A 89 7.29 9.46 -8.28
C ARG A 89 8.55 9.57 -7.42
N ALA A 90 9.04 8.45 -6.88
CA ALA A 90 10.17 8.46 -5.95
C ALA A 90 11.49 8.88 -6.62
N LEU A 91 11.60 8.75 -7.95
CA LEU A 91 12.79 9.13 -8.73
C LEU A 91 12.71 10.56 -9.29
N LEU A 92 11.63 11.30 -9.06
CA LEU A 92 11.58 12.73 -9.38
C LEU A 92 12.52 13.48 -8.43
N TRP A 93 13.27 14.42 -8.99
CA TRP A 93 14.15 15.31 -8.24
C TRP A 93 14.21 16.67 -8.94
N ARG A 94 14.61 17.71 -8.20
CA ARG A 94 14.93 19.03 -8.72
C ARG A 94 16.22 19.54 -8.09
N GLU A 95 16.84 20.52 -8.71
CA GLU A 95 17.96 21.25 -8.12
C GLU A 95 17.42 22.32 -7.16
N ALA A 96 17.94 22.34 -5.93
CA ALA A 96 17.60 23.34 -4.93
C ALA A 96 18.42 24.62 -5.14
N ALA A 97 18.03 25.71 -4.46
CA ALA A 97 18.71 27.00 -4.57
C ALA A 97 20.19 26.98 -4.14
N ASP A 98 20.57 26.01 -3.31
CA ASP A 98 21.94 25.78 -2.84
C ASP A 98 22.73 24.79 -3.74
N GLY A 99 22.16 24.36 -4.87
CA GLY A 99 22.75 23.39 -5.80
C GLY A 99 22.64 21.94 -5.35
N SER A 100 22.01 21.66 -4.20
CA SER A 100 21.76 20.29 -3.74
C SER A 100 20.63 19.63 -4.54
N ARG A 101 20.62 18.28 -4.58
CA ARG A 101 19.50 17.53 -5.18
C ARG A 101 18.37 17.34 -4.17
N GLU A 102 17.22 17.89 -4.50
CA GLU A 102 16.00 17.77 -3.72
C GLU A 102 15.11 16.68 -4.31
N TRP A 103 14.97 15.55 -3.60
CA TRP A 103 14.18 14.41 -4.06
C TRP A 103 12.70 14.56 -3.73
N TYR A 104 11.86 13.95 -4.57
CA TYR A 104 10.43 13.95 -4.35
C TYR A 104 10.05 13.30 -3.01
N PRO A 105 9.24 13.98 -2.17
CA PRO A 105 9.03 13.59 -0.79
C PRO A 105 8.42 12.19 -0.65
N PRO A 106 8.94 11.35 0.27
CA PRO A 106 8.40 10.01 0.49
C PRO A 106 6.94 10.07 0.96
N GLY A 107 6.55 11.11 1.70
CA GLY A 107 5.18 11.33 2.12
C GLY A 107 4.20 11.64 0.98
N LEU A 108 4.67 12.32 -0.07
CA LEU A 108 3.88 12.52 -1.28
C LEU A 108 3.75 11.23 -2.09
N VAL A 109 4.79 10.38 -2.15
CA VAL A 109 4.69 9.05 -2.78
C VAL A 109 3.65 8.18 -2.05
N LEU A 110 3.71 8.16 -0.72
CA LEU A 110 2.74 7.47 0.13
C LEU A 110 1.31 8.00 -0.08
N ALA A 111 1.15 9.32 -0.17
CA ALA A 111 -0.14 9.93 -0.44
C ALA A 111 -0.69 9.52 -1.82
N TRP A 112 0.14 9.48 -2.86
CA TRP A 112 -0.27 9.00 -4.19
C TRP A 112 -0.69 7.52 -4.20
N LEU A 113 0.00 6.67 -3.44
CA LEU A 113 -0.43 5.27 -3.27
C LEU A 113 -1.79 5.19 -2.54
N ALA A 114 -2.02 6.01 -1.52
CA ALA A 114 -3.30 6.06 -0.83
C ALA A 114 -4.44 6.60 -1.72
N ALA A 115 -4.16 7.62 -2.53
CA ALA A 115 -5.11 8.12 -3.53
C ALA A 115 -5.46 7.06 -4.58
N LEU A 116 -4.46 6.27 -5.01
CA LEU A 116 -4.70 5.12 -5.88
C LEU A 116 -5.54 4.05 -5.19
N GLY A 117 -5.28 3.76 -3.91
CA GLY A 117 -6.12 2.86 -3.11
C GLY A 117 -7.57 3.35 -3.04
N ALA A 118 -7.80 4.63 -2.75
CA ALA A 118 -9.12 5.24 -2.78
C ALA A 118 -9.80 5.10 -4.15
N LEU A 119 -9.06 5.35 -5.24
CA LEU A 119 -9.55 5.15 -6.61
C LEU A 119 -9.92 3.69 -6.87
N LEU A 120 -9.14 2.71 -6.38
CA LEU A 120 -9.45 1.29 -6.52
C LEU A 120 -10.73 0.89 -5.78
N VAL A 121 -11.00 1.48 -4.60
CA VAL A 121 -12.27 1.27 -3.89
C VAL A 121 -13.43 1.78 -4.74
N VAL A 122 -13.34 3.00 -5.27
CA VAL A 122 -14.39 3.60 -6.10
C VAL A 122 -14.59 2.83 -7.40
N ALA A 123 -13.50 2.50 -8.11
CA ALA A 123 -13.55 1.73 -9.35
C ALA A 123 -14.12 0.33 -9.12
N GLY A 124 -13.71 -0.33 -8.03
CA GLY A 124 -14.28 -1.62 -7.63
C GLY A 124 -15.79 -1.54 -7.42
N ALA A 125 -16.26 -0.54 -6.68
CA ALA A 125 -17.70 -0.32 -6.46
C ALA A 125 -18.49 -0.08 -7.76
N ILE A 126 -17.92 0.66 -8.72
CA ILE A 126 -18.54 0.90 -10.03
C ILE A 126 -18.64 -0.39 -10.87
N LEU A 127 -17.63 -1.27 -10.75
CA LEU A 127 -17.54 -2.50 -11.53
C LEU A 127 -18.34 -3.66 -10.92
N VAL A 128 -18.86 -3.50 -9.70
CA VAL A 128 -19.72 -4.50 -9.07
C VAL A 128 -21.02 -4.67 -9.89
N PRO A 129 -21.41 -5.92 -10.23
CA PRO A 129 -22.71 -6.18 -10.86
C PRO A 129 -23.87 -5.63 -10.03
N SER A 130 -24.93 -5.16 -10.70
CA SER A 130 -26.13 -4.65 -10.04
C SER A 130 -26.69 -5.66 -9.05
N HIS A 131 -26.98 -5.20 -7.83
CA HIS A 131 -27.42 -6.03 -6.73
C HIS A 131 -28.55 -5.32 -5.96
N PRO A 132 -29.61 -6.02 -5.50
CA PRO A 132 -30.75 -5.39 -4.82
C PRO A 132 -30.36 -4.57 -3.58
N GLU A 133 -29.41 -5.07 -2.82
CA GLU A 133 -28.86 -4.44 -1.61
C GLU A 133 -27.60 -3.59 -1.90
N GLY A 134 -27.42 -3.18 -3.16
CA GLY A 134 -26.28 -2.40 -3.62
C GLY A 134 -24.93 -3.10 -3.48
N VAL A 135 -23.87 -2.29 -3.47
CA VAL A 135 -22.47 -2.75 -3.38
C VAL A 135 -22.24 -3.55 -2.09
N ARG A 136 -22.83 -3.11 -0.98
CA ARG A 136 -22.66 -3.78 0.33
C ARG A 136 -23.23 -5.20 0.29
N GLY A 137 -24.41 -5.40 -0.28
CA GLY A 137 -25.00 -6.74 -0.39
C GLY A 137 -24.20 -7.68 -1.28
N TRP A 138 -23.72 -7.19 -2.42
CA TRP A 138 -22.87 -8.00 -3.30
C TRP A 138 -21.57 -8.46 -2.60
N ILE A 139 -21.00 -7.60 -1.75
CA ILE A 139 -19.84 -7.94 -0.94
C ILE A 139 -20.20 -8.96 0.13
N ALA A 140 -21.33 -8.81 0.83
CA ALA A 140 -21.77 -9.79 1.83
C ALA A 140 -21.88 -11.20 1.23
N ASP A 141 -22.53 -11.30 0.07
CA ASP A 141 -22.66 -12.55 -0.69
C ASP A 141 -21.30 -13.11 -1.11
N THR A 142 -20.39 -12.24 -1.55
CA THR A 142 -19.03 -12.64 -1.96
C THR A 142 -18.22 -13.16 -0.79
N VAL A 143 -18.25 -12.49 0.35
CA VAL A 143 -17.60 -12.94 1.59
C VAL A 143 -18.20 -14.26 2.05
N GLY A 144 -19.53 -14.42 1.98
CA GLY A 144 -20.22 -15.67 2.29
C GLY A 144 -19.70 -16.84 1.44
N ARG A 145 -19.68 -16.67 0.11
CA ARG A 145 -19.14 -17.67 -0.83
C ARG A 145 -17.67 -17.99 -0.56
N MET A 146 -16.85 -17.00 -0.23
CA MET A 146 -15.43 -17.22 0.11
C MET A 146 -15.30 -18.07 1.37
N LEU A 147 -16.08 -17.78 2.42
CA LEU A 147 -16.05 -18.57 3.66
C LEU A 147 -16.53 -20.00 3.43
N GLU A 148 -17.53 -20.21 2.57
CA GLU A 148 -17.97 -21.56 2.19
C GLU A 148 -16.88 -22.34 1.44
N ALA A 149 -16.15 -21.68 0.54
CA ALA A 149 -15.10 -22.32 -0.23
C ALA A 149 -13.83 -22.62 0.58
N PHE A 150 -13.40 -21.71 1.45
CA PHE A 150 -12.12 -21.80 2.17
C PHE A 150 -12.24 -22.34 3.60
N ALA A 151 -13.44 -22.30 4.19
CA ALA A 151 -13.70 -22.75 5.55
C ALA A 151 -15.03 -23.52 5.64
N PRO A 152 -15.18 -24.63 4.88
CA PRO A 152 -16.45 -25.36 4.78
C PRO A 152 -16.92 -25.91 6.13
N ASP A 153 -15.99 -26.27 7.00
CA ASP A 153 -16.26 -26.86 8.32
C ASP A 153 -16.71 -25.85 9.38
N VAL A 154 -16.68 -24.54 9.08
CA VAL A 154 -17.17 -23.51 10.00
C VAL A 154 -18.70 -23.58 10.11
N PRO A 155 -19.26 -23.63 11.33
CA PRO A 155 -20.71 -23.66 11.53
C PRO A 155 -21.41 -22.48 10.84
N ALA A 156 -22.60 -22.74 10.28
CA ALA A 156 -23.34 -21.73 9.53
C ALA A 156 -23.58 -20.43 10.32
N GLU A 157 -23.82 -20.53 11.63
CA GLU A 157 -24.00 -19.37 12.50
C GLU A 157 -22.73 -18.52 12.63
N ALA A 158 -21.58 -19.18 12.87
CA ALA A 158 -20.29 -18.49 12.92
C ALA A 158 -19.93 -17.85 11.58
N ARG A 159 -20.28 -18.49 10.46
CA ARG A 159 -20.12 -17.92 9.12
C ARG A 159 -21.00 -16.68 8.92
N ARG A 160 -22.28 -16.71 9.33
CA ARG A 160 -23.16 -15.53 9.29
C ARG A 160 -22.59 -14.36 10.09
N GLN A 161 -22.16 -14.64 11.32
CA GLN A 161 -21.51 -13.64 12.16
C GLN A 161 -20.23 -13.08 11.49
N ALA A 162 -19.39 -13.92 10.90
CA ALA A 162 -18.19 -13.46 10.19
C ALA A 162 -18.53 -12.53 9.02
N VAL A 163 -19.56 -12.85 8.22
CA VAL A 163 -20.04 -11.99 7.13
C VAL A 163 -20.50 -10.63 7.68
N GLU A 164 -21.30 -10.62 8.74
CA GLU A 164 -21.79 -9.36 9.36
C GLU A 164 -20.65 -8.48 9.86
N TRP A 165 -19.60 -9.09 10.44
CA TRP A 165 -18.44 -8.38 10.96
C TRP A 165 -17.49 -7.87 9.88
N TRP A 166 -17.29 -8.65 8.81
CA TRP A 166 -16.31 -8.32 7.78
C TRP A 166 -16.87 -7.40 6.71
N THR A 167 -18.13 -7.58 6.32
CA THR A 167 -18.76 -6.83 5.22
C THR A 167 -18.61 -5.30 5.38
N PRO A 168 -18.90 -4.68 6.53
CA PRO A 168 -18.88 -3.21 6.65
C PRO A 168 -17.57 -2.54 6.26
N LEU A 169 -16.43 -3.22 6.47
CA LEU A 169 -15.09 -2.68 6.21
C LEU A 169 -14.31 -3.50 5.19
N PHE A 170 -14.92 -4.48 4.51
CA PHE A 170 -14.21 -5.41 3.64
C PHE A 170 -13.38 -4.72 2.55
N PRO A 171 -13.91 -3.74 1.77
CA PRO A 171 -13.09 -3.02 0.78
C PRO A 171 -11.94 -2.27 1.43
N ALA A 172 -12.19 -1.63 2.58
CA ALA A 172 -11.16 -0.93 3.33
C ALA A 172 -10.05 -1.88 3.79
N MET A 173 -10.39 -3.06 4.30
CA MET A 173 -9.42 -4.07 4.74
C MET A 173 -8.55 -4.54 3.58
N VAL A 174 -9.16 -4.91 2.45
CA VAL A 174 -8.45 -5.40 1.26
C VAL A 174 -7.49 -4.32 0.74
N VAL A 175 -7.97 -3.09 0.56
CA VAL A 175 -7.16 -2.01 -0.01
C VAL A 175 -6.12 -1.48 0.97
N SER A 176 -6.42 -1.46 2.27
CA SER A 176 -5.43 -1.10 3.31
C SER A 176 -4.32 -2.14 3.40
N SER A 177 -4.65 -3.43 3.28
CA SER A 177 -3.65 -4.51 3.20
C SER A 177 -2.78 -4.36 1.95
N TRP A 178 -3.39 -4.12 0.78
CA TRP A 178 -2.67 -3.84 -0.47
C TRP A 178 -1.74 -2.63 -0.35
N LEU A 179 -2.20 -1.54 0.26
CA LEU A 179 -1.41 -0.33 0.48
C LEU A 179 -0.23 -0.59 1.42
N ALA A 180 -0.46 -1.29 2.53
CA ALA A 180 0.60 -1.67 3.47
C ALA A 180 1.63 -2.58 2.80
N MET A 181 1.19 -3.59 2.05
CA MET A 181 2.04 -4.46 1.24
C MET A 181 2.88 -3.65 0.25
N ALA A 182 2.27 -2.73 -0.50
CA ALA A 182 2.97 -1.87 -1.46
C ALA A 182 4.06 -1.03 -0.78
N VAL A 183 3.76 -0.40 0.36
CA VAL A 183 4.72 0.41 1.13
C VAL A 183 5.87 -0.45 1.67
N ILE A 184 5.56 -1.62 2.23
CA ILE A 184 6.58 -2.55 2.76
C ILE A 184 7.51 -3.02 1.64
N ASN A 185 6.96 -3.42 0.49
CA ASN A 185 7.77 -3.84 -0.66
C ASN A 185 8.61 -2.68 -1.21
N ALA A 186 8.09 -1.45 -1.25
CA ALA A 186 8.84 -0.29 -1.70
C ALA A 186 10.01 0.03 -0.75
N ALA A 187 9.77 0.01 0.56
CA ALA A 187 10.81 0.21 1.57
C ALA A 187 11.86 -0.91 1.54
N ALA A 188 11.44 -2.16 1.37
CA ALA A 188 12.33 -3.32 1.24
C ALA A 188 13.18 -3.25 -0.04
N ALA A 189 12.57 -2.91 -1.18
CA ALA A 189 13.28 -2.72 -2.45
C ALA A 189 14.36 -1.63 -2.31
N GLN A 190 13.98 -0.46 -1.78
CA GLN A 190 14.92 0.63 -1.57
C GLN A 190 16.05 0.24 -0.61
N GLY A 191 15.72 -0.39 0.53
CA GLY A 191 16.70 -0.84 1.51
C GLY A 191 17.68 -1.88 0.95
N LEU A 192 17.18 -2.83 0.15
CA LEU A 192 18.02 -3.83 -0.50
C LEU A 192 18.93 -3.19 -1.56
N LEU A 193 18.41 -2.27 -2.39
CA LEU A 193 19.22 -1.57 -3.39
C LEU A 193 20.34 -0.74 -2.76
N VAL A 194 20.08 -0.09 -1.62
CA VAL A 194 21.10 0.64 -0.87
C VAL A 194 22.19 -0.32 -0.35
N ARG A 195 21.79 -1.46 0.22
CA ARG A 195 22.75 -2.50 0.65
C ARG A 195 23.58 -3.05 -0.51
N LEU A 196 23.01 -3.13 -1.71
CA LEU A 196 23.67 -3.60 -2.92
C LEU A 196 24.49 -2.51 -3.63
N GLY A 197 24.46 -1.25 -3.17
CA GLY A 197 25.10 -0.12 -3.85
C GLY A 197 24.53 0.17 -5.25
N ARG A 198 23.25 -0.17 -5.48
CA ARG A 198 22.54 -0.02 -6.76
C ARG A 198 21.40 1.01 -6.70
N ASN A 199 21.29 1.74 -5.60
CA ASN A 199 20.25 2.75 -5.41
C ASN A 199 20.53 4.01 -6.23
N ARG A 200 19.51 4.54 -6.89
CA ARG A 200 19.59 5.86 -7.57
C ARG A 200 19.31 7.04 -6.63
N ARG A 201 18.39 6.82 -5.70
CA ARG A 201 18.03 7.75 -4.64
C ARG A 201 18.66 7.25 -3.34
N PRO A 202 19.16 8.12 -2.45
CA PRO A 202 19.53 7.73 -1.09
C PRO A 202 18.34 7.14 -0.31
N SER A 203 18.57 6.56 0.86
CA SER A 203 17.44 6.11 1.69
C SER A 203 16.66 7.31 2.22
N PRO A 204 15.32 7.36 2.06
CA PRO A 204 14.55 8.44 2.64
C PRO A 204 14.68 8.52 4.16
N ALA A 205 14.75 9.75 4.67
CA ALA A 205 14.70 9.99 6.11
C ALA A 205 13.28 9.79 6.64
N TYR A 206 12.82 8.54 6.76
CA TYR A 206 11.44 8.20 7.15
C TYR A 206 11.00 8.80 8.50
N ARG A 207 11.94 9.15 9.40
CA ARG A 207 11.64 9.86 10.65
C ARG A 207 11.12 11.29 10.43
N GLN A 208 11.45 11.89 9.29
CA GLN A 208 11.01 13.22 8.86
C GLN A 208 9.80 13.15 7.90
N LEU A 209 9.09 12.01 7.88
CA LEU A 209 7.88 11.86 7.09
C LEU A 209 6.87 12.97 7.44
N TRP A 210 6.34 13.61 6.40
CA TRP A 210 5.23 14.56 6.46
C TRP A 210 4.20 14.16 5.41
N LEU A 211 2.93 14.53 5.59
CA LEU A 211 1.86 14.22 4.64
C LEU A 211 1.31 15.50 4.01
N PRO A 212 0.91 15.47 2.73
CA PRO A 212 0.37 16.63 2.04
C PRO A 212 -1.06 16.98 2.45
N ASP A 213 -1.41 18.26 2.34
CA ASP A 213 -2.72 18.77 2.79
C ASP A 213 -3.89 18.17 2.02
N TRP A 214 -3.71 17.95 0.71
CA TRP A 214 -4.75 17.38 -0.13
C TRP A 214 -5.18 15.98 0.33
N LEU A 215 -4.28 15.20 0.96
CA LEU A 215 -4.62 13.88 1.49
C LEU A 215 -5.54 14.01 2.70
N ALA A 216 -5.30 14.99 3.57
CA ALA A 216 -6.18 15.28 4.71
C ALA A 216 -7.54 15.81 4.26
N VAL A 217 -7.58 16.64 3.21
CA VAL A 217 -8.83 17.11 2.59
C VAL A 217 -9.61 15.93 2.00
N LEU A 218 -8.94 15.02 1.30
CA LEU A 218 -9.57 13.80 0.76
C LEU A 218 -10.15 12.93 1.89
N ALA A 219 -9.40 12.72 2.97
CA ALA A 219 -9.87 11.98 4.14
C ALA A 219 -11.09 12.65 4.78
N ALA A 220 -11.04 13.98 5.01
CA ALA A 220 -12.16 14.71 5.58
C ALA A 220 -13.41 14.65 4.69
N ALA A 221 -13.25 14.83 3.38
CA ALA A 221 -14.35 14.74 2.42
C ALA A 221 -14.98 13.33 2.40
N ALA A 222 -14.16 12.28 2.33
CA ALA A 222 -14.65 10.90 2.39
C ALA A 222 -15.35 10.60 3.73
N GLY A 223 -14.81 11.09 4.84
CA GLY A 223 -15.44 11.01 6.16
C GLY A 223 -16.81 11.68 6.20
N MET A 224 -16.95 12.88 5.63
CA MET A 224 -18.25 13.57 5.54
C MET A 224 -19.25 12.82 4.65
N VAL A 225 -18.84 12.33 3.48
CA VAL A 225 -19.72 11.59 2.56
C VAL A 225 -20.11 10.22 3.13
N SER A 226 -19.32 9.65 4.05
CA SER A 226 -19.64 8.36 4.69
C SER A 226 -20.99 8.36 5.43
N PHE A 227 -21.51 9.54 5.79
CA PHE A 227 -22.82 9.72 6.41
C PHE A 227 -24.00 9.77 5.43
N ALA A 228 -23.77 9.79 4.11
CA ALA A 228 -24.80 9.94 3.09
C ALA A 228 -25.74 8.71 2.95
N GLY A 229 -25.43 7.59 3.63
CA GLY A 229 -26.17 6.34 3.51
C GLY A 229 -25.99 5.65 2.15
N GLY A 230 -26.57 4.47 2.00
CA GLY A 230 -26.49 3.68 0.76
C GLY A 230 -25.06 3.38 0.29
N ASP A 231 -24.91 3.14 -1.01
CA ASP A 231 -23.61 2.82 -1.61
C ASP A 231 -22.61 3.97 -1.52
N ALA A 232 -23.07 5.22 -1.65
CA ALA A 232 -22.19 6.39 -1.51
C ALA A 232 -21.55 6.45 -0.12
N GLY A 233 -22.35 6.28 0.94
CA GLY A 233 -21.85 6.24 2.32
C GLY A 233 -20.89 5.07 2.55
N TYR A 234 -21.24 3.88 2.07
CA TYR A 234 -20.42 2.66 2.23
C TYR A 234 -19.06 2.74 1.51
N VAL A 235 -19.05 3.23 0.27
CA VAL A 235 -17.82 3.44 -0.51
C VAL A 235 -16.97 4.54 0.13
N ALA A 236 -17.59 5.66 0.53
CA ALA A 236 -16.88 6.77 1.17
C ALA A 236 -16.29 6.38 2.53
N GLN A 237 -16.97 5.52 3.32
CA GLN A 237 -16.42 4.94 4.54
C GLN A 237 -15.15 4.15 4.25
N SER A 238 -15.16 3.33 3.20
CA SER A 238 -13.97 2.55 2.82
C SER A 238 -12.82 3.43 2.35
N VAL A 239 -13.11 4.45 1.54
CA VAL A 239 -12.12 5.46 1.13
C VAL A 239 -11.54 6.20 2.35
N PHE A 240 -12.40 6.61 3.29
CA PHE A 240 -11.97 7.28 4.51
C PHE A 240 -10.94 6.44 5.27
N VAL A 241 -11.26 5.18 5.56
CA VAL A 241 -10.33 4.28 6.27
C VAL A 241 -9.01 4.08 5.51
N VAL A 242 -9.06 3.87 4.19
CA VAL A 242 -7.83 3.74 3.37
C VAL A 242 -6.97 5.00 3.45
N THR A 243 -7.57 6.19 3.41
CA THR A 243 -6.85 7.46 3.50
C THR A 243 -6.24 7.72 4.89
N LEU A 244 -6.70 7.04 5.93
CA LEU A 244 -6.11 7.09 7.27
C LEU A 244 -4.82 6.27 7.41
N VAL A 245 -4.57 5.29 6.53
CA VAL A 245 -3.38 4.43 6.58
C VAL A 245 -2.05 5.23 6.54
N PRO A 246 -1.87 6.22 5.64
CA PRO A 246 -0.71 7.11 5.69
C PRO A 246 -0.52 7.83 7.03
N PHE A 247 -1.60 8.23 7.70
CA PHE A 247 -1.53 8.85 9.02
C PHE A 247 -1.07 7.82 10.06
N GLY A 248 -1.47 6.56 9.96
CA GLY A 248 -0.89 5.47 10.74
C GLY A 248 0.63 5.37 10.59
N PHE A 249 1.15 5.40 9.35
CA PHE A 249 2.59 5.43 9.11
C PHE A 249 3.28 6.68 9.69
N LEU A 250 2.61 7.83 9.64
CA LEU A 250 3.11 9.06 10.28
C LEU A 250 3.17 8.93 11.82
N GLY A 251 2.19 8.25 12.42
CA GLY A 251 2.17 7.89 13.84
C GLY A 251 3.32 6.95 14.21
N LEU A 252 3.56 5.89 13.42
CA LEU A 252 4.72 5.01 13.60
C LEU A 252 6.04 5.78 13.48
N ALA A 253 6.16 6.66 12.48
CA ALA A 253 7.34 7.51 12.35
C ALA A 253 7.52 8.42 13.57
N ALA A 254 6.44 8.82 14.25
CA ALA A 254 6.48 9.64 15.46
C ALA A 254 7.02 8.83 16.63
N ILE A 255 6.54 7.59 16.81
CA ILE A 255 7.01 6.66 17.82
C ILE A 255 8.50 6.34 17.60
N HIS A 256 8.91 6.05 16.36
CA HIS A 256 10.32 5.85 16.02
C HIS A 256 11.18 7.08 16.28
N GLY A 257 10.69 8.28 15.94
CA GLY A 257 11.38 9.53 16.23
C GLY A 257 11.53 9.80 17.73
N TRP A 258 10.48 9.53 18.50
CA TRP A 258 10.50 9.66 19.95
C TRP A 258 11.42 8.62 20.60
N THR A 259 11.35 7.35 20.20
CA THR A 259 12.21 6.30 20.76
C THR A 259 13.68 6.45 20.40
N ALA A 260 14.01 7.18 19.33
CA ALA A 260 15.39 7.42 18.92
C ALA A 260 16.21 8.09 20.05
N GLY A 261 17.33 7.48 20.43
CA GLY A 261 18.22 7.99 21.48
C GLY A 261 17.88 7.52 22.90
N ARG A 262 16.81 6.74 23.11
CA ARG A 262 16.51 6.13 24.42
C ARG A 262 17.24 4.79 24.59
N ALA A 263 17.77 4.54 25.78
CA ALA A 263 18.50 3.30 26.11
C ALA A 263 17.65 2.03 25.89
N ASN A 264 16.33 2.11 26.10
CA ASN A 264 15.37 1.01 25.96
C ASN A 264 14.57 1.06 24.65
N ALA A 265 15.04 1.77 23.61
CA ALA A 265 14.31 1.96 22.35
C ALA A 265 13.81 0.63 21.73
N ARG A 266 14.66 -0.41 21.72
CA ARG A 266 14.30 -1.73 21.17
C ARG A 266 13.13 -2.37 21.92
N LEU A 267 13.13 -2.29 23.25
CA LEU A 267 12.07 -2.86 24.09
C LEU A 267 10.75 -2.11 23.88
N ILE A 268 10.81 -0.78 23.82
CA ILE A 268 9.62 0.05 23.57
C ILE A 268 9.03 -0.30 22.19
N LEU A 269 9.85 -0.36 21.15
CA LEU A 269 9.37 -0.70 19.81
C LEU A 269 8.82 -2.12 19.76
N ALA A 270 9.47 -3.10 20.39
CA ALA A 270 8.96 -4.46 20.49
C ALA A 270 7.59 -4.49 21.17
N ALA A 271 7.40 -3.74 22.26
CA ALA A 271 6.12 -3.64 22.95
C ALA A 271 5.04 -2.98 22.07
N VAL A 272 5.37 -1.87 21.38
CA VAL A 272 4.44 -1.20 20.46
C VAL A 272 4.00 -2.14 19.34
N TYR A 273 4.92 -2.86 18.71
CA TYR A 273 4.58 -3.82 17.66
C TYR A 273 3.81 -5.02 18.21
N ALA A 274 4.17 -5.54 19.40
CA ALA A 274 3.42 -6.61 20.04
C ALA A 274 1.97 -6.18 20.33
N ILE A 275 1.75 -4.97 20.85
CA ILE A 275 0.42 -4.41 21.07
C ILE A 275 -0.31 -4.21 19.75
N LEU A 276 0.37 -3.75 18.69
CA LEU A 276 -0.23 -3.59 17.37
C LEU A 276 -0.68 -4.94 16.77
N VAL A 277 0.05 -6.02 17.04
CA VAL A 277 -0.33 -7.37 16.59
C VAL A 277 -1.46 -7.95 17.46
N LEU A 278 -1.34 -7.85 18.79
CA LEU A 278 -2.28 -8.47 19.73
C LEU A 278 -3.61 -7.72 19.87
N ALA A 279 -3.60 -6.40 19.69
CA ALA A 279 -4.74 -5.51 19.87
C ALA A 279 -4.92 -4.58 18.67
N PHE A 280 -4.76 -5.11 17.45
CA PHE A 280 -4.68 -4.34 16.20
C PHE A 280 -5.74 -3.25 16.07
N GLY A 281 -7.02 -3.55 16.34
CA GLY A 281 -8.10 -2.56 16.22
C GLY A 281 -7.84 -1.28 17.02
N TRP A 282 -7.70 -1.39 18.34
CA TRP A 282 -7.49 -0.24 19.21
C TRP A 282 -6.10 0.38 19.06
N ALA A 283 -5.07 -0.46 18.90
CA ALA A 283 -3.70 0.00 18.73
C ALA A 283 -3.52 0.79 17.43
N ALA A 284 -4.10 0.32 16.31
CA ALA A 284 -4.06 1.02 15.04
C ALA A 284 -4.77 2.37 15.13
N LEU A 285 -5.93 2.45 15.79
CA LEU A 285 -6.64 3.72 16.02
C LEU A 285 -5.78 4.71 16.82
N ALA A 286 -5.11 4.25 17.89
CA ALA A 286 -4.22 5.10 18.68
C ALA A 286 -3.03 5.61 17.85
N VAL A 287 -2.42 4.74 17.03
CA VAL A 287 -1.31 5.11 16.14
C VAL A 287 -1.75 6.09 15.05
N VAL A 288 -2.92 5.89 14.44
CA VAL A 288 -3.52 6.83 13.49
C VAL A 288 -3.81 8.17 14.16
N GLY A 289 -4.38 8.16 15.37
CA GLY A 289 -4.64 9.37 16.16
C GLY A 289 -3.37 10.17 16.46
N LEU A 290 -2.29 9.48 16.86
CA LEU A 290 -0.96 10.09 17.02
C LEU A 290 -0.45 10.69 15.70
N GLY A 291 -0.66 9.99 14.60
CA GLY A 291 -0.32 10.47 13.26
C GLY A 291 -1.07 11.74 12.86
N LEU A 292 -2.38 11.80 13.13
CA LEU A 292 -3.20 12.99 12.90
C LEU A 292 -2.74 14.17 13.76
N ALA A 293 -2.48 13.94 15.05
CA ALA A 293 -1.94 14.96 15.94
C ALA A 293 -0.57 15.47 15.45
N ARG A 294 0.30 14.56 15.01
CA ARG A 294 1.59 14.93 14.40
C ARG A 294 1.40 15.74 13.11
N TYR A 295 0.47 15.34 12.24
CA TYR A 295 0.18 16.07 11.01
C TYR A 295 -0.23 17.52 11.30
N VAL A 296 -1.14 17.74 12.26
CA VAL A 296 -1.59 19.10 12.62
C VAL A 296 -0.44 19.95 13.18
N THR A 297 0.39 19.37 14.05
CA THR A 297 1.49 20.10 14.71
C THR A 297 2.67 20.40 13.78
N THR A 298 2.93 19.57 12.76
CA THR A 298 4.01 19.79 11.79
C THR A 298 3.59 20.57 10.55
N ARG A 299 2.28 20.69 10.28
CA ARG A 299 1.74 21.38 9.10
C ARG A 299 2.28 22.81 8.93
N PHE A 300 2.47 23.54 10.03
CA PHE A 300 2.93 24.94 10.04
C PHE A 300 4.45 25.09 10.20
N ARG A 301 5.19 23.99 10.30
CA ARG A 301 6.66 23.97 10.49
C ARG A 301 7.39 23.37 9.28
N ARG A 302 6.73 23.31 8.12
CA ARG A 302 7.33 22.77 6.90
C ARG A 302 8.41 23.73 6.40
N PRO A 303 9.64 23.25 6.12
CA PRO A 303 10.61 24.03 5.35
C PRO A 303 10.03 24.36 3.97
N ASP A 304 10.33 25.54 3.42
CA ASP A 304 9.90 25.94 2.07
C ASP A 304 10.45 24.97 0.99
N SER A 305 11.53 24.26 1.29
CA SER A 305 11.96 23.06 0.56
C SER A 305 11.21 21.83 1.06
N GLY A 306 10.05 21.56 0.44
CA GLY A 306 9.24 20.38 0.76
C GLY A 306 9.93 19.04 0.47
N GLY A 307 11.06 19.04 -0.23
CA GLY A 307 11.82 17.86 -0.60
C GLY A 307 12.74 17.32 0.48
N GLY A 308 12.93 16.01 0.43
CA GLY A 308 13.90 15.36 1.30
C GLY A 308 15.29 15.81 0.90
N MET A 309 15.92 16.62 1.74
CA MET A 309 17.38 16.83 1.75
C MET A 309 18.01 15.50 2.20
N GLU A 310 17.98 14.52 1.30
CA GLU A 310 18.57 13.21 1.49
C GLU A 310 20.04 13.34 1.10
N GLY A 311 20.87 13.71 2.08
CA GLY A 311 22.33 13.73 1.98
C GLY A 311 22.93 12.33 2.03
#